data_AF-A0ABD1BKX4-F1
#
_entry.id   AF-A0ABD1BKX4-F1
#
_cell.length_a   1.000
_cell.length_b   1.000
_cell.length_c   1.000
_cell.angle_alpha   90.00
_cell.angle_beta   90.00
_cell.angle_gamma   90.00
#
_symmetry.space_group_name_H-M   'P 1'
#
loop_
_entity.id
_entity.type
_entity.pdbx_description
1 polymer ?
#
loop_
_entity_poly.entity_id
_entity_poly.type
_entity_poly.pdbx_seq_one_letter_code
_entity_poly.pdbx_strand_id
1 'polypeptide(L)'
;MRPLLTIADLWRSHQRLARLFRPEELIEIYLSIQGRWTAIKAFEMFAYTSFSFRENNRSLLEECWRNVADQDDWDRLHQASANEG
;
A
#
# COMPACT_ATOMS: atom_id res chain seq x y z
N MET A 1 -28.57 -3.90 -5.34
CA MET A 1 -27.77 -3.93 -4.09
C MET A 1 -26.38 -4.46 -4.44
N ARG A 2 -25.32 -3.67 -4.27
CA ARG A 2 -23.93 -4.16 -4.38
C ARG A 2 -23.55 -4.82 -3.05
N PRO A 3 -22.96 -6.02 -3.02
CA PRO A 3 -22.53 -6.62 -1.75
C PRO A 3 -21.41 -5.74 -1.18
N LEU A 4 -21.50 -5.42 0.11
CA LEU A 4 -20.38 -4.87 0.86
C LEU A 4 -19.33 -5.98 0.95
N LEU A 5 -18.30 -5.91 0.11
CA LEU A 5 -17.15 -6.80 0.17
C LEU A 5 -16.58 -6.76 1.59
N THR A 6 -16.54 -7.92 2.25
CA THR A 6 -15.93 -8.01 3.58
C THR A 6 -14.41 -7.89 3.47
N ILE A 7 -13.73 -7.57 4.57
CA ILE A 7 -12.25 -7.59 4.63
C ILE A 7 -11.71 -8.95 4.16
N ALA A 8 -12.43 -10.04 4.45
CA ALA A 8 -12.07 -11.39 4.01
C ALA A 8 -12.23 -11.60 2.49
N ASP A 9 -13.21 -10.95 1.85
CA ASP A 9 -13.40 -11.02 0.40
C ASP A 9 -12.38 -10.15 -0.35
N LEU A 10 -12.03 -8.99 0.21
CA LEU A 10 -10.91 -8.18 -0.26
C LEU A 10 -9.59 -8.96 -0.15
N TRP A 11 -9.36 -9.64 0.97
CA TRP A 11 -8.17 -10.46 1.17
C TRP A 11 -8.10 -11.65 0.19
N ARG A 12 -9.21 -12.36 -0.04
CA ARG A 12 -9.27 -13.46 -1.03
C ARG A 12 -9.05 -12.98 -2.46
N SER A 13 -9.60 -11.82 -2.80
CA SER A 13 -9.38 -11.21 -4.12
C SER A 13 -7.91 -10.83 -4.30
N HIS A 14 -7.31 -10.29 -3.25
CA HIS A 14 -5.89 -9.92 -3.24
C HIS A 14 -4.97 -11.13 -3.41
N GLN A 15 -5.24 -12.24 -2.71
CA GLN A 15 -4.49 -13.49 -2.88
C GLN A 15 -4.62 -14.08 -4.29
N ARG A 16 -5.77 -13.90 -4.96
CA ARG A 16 -5.91 -14.28 -6.37
C ARG A 16 -5.05 -13.41 -7.28
N LEU A 17 -5.03 -12.10 -7.08
CA LEU A 17 -4.21 -11.18 -7.89
C LEU A 17 -2.72 -11.48 -7.73
N ALA A 18 -2.26 -11.78 -6.52
CA ALA A 18 -0.88 -12.19 -6.26
C ALA A 18 -0.47 -13.51 -6.97
N ARG A 19 -1.43 -14.32 -7.45
CA ARG A 19 -1.16 -15.51 -8.28
C ARG A 19 -1.17 -15.23 -9.77
N LEU A 20 -1.68 -14.08 -10.20
CA LEU A 20 -1.86 -13.71 -11.60
C LEU A 20 -0.78 -12.73 -12.08
N PHE A 21 -0.19 -11.96 -11.17
CA PHE A 21 0.78 -10.92 -11.48
C PHE A 21 2.10 -11.17 -10.77
N ARG A 22 3.21 -10.72 -11.38
CA ARG A 22 4.45 -10.61 -10.62
C ARG A 22 4.27 -9.57 -9.51
N PRO A 23 5.00 -9.71 -8.38
CA PRO A 23 4.89 -8.75 -7.29
C PRO A 23 5.16 -7.31 -7.73
N GLU A 24 6.16 -7.06 -8.61
CA GLU A 24 6.41 -5.72 -9.17
C GLU A 24 5.15 -5.16 -9.85
N GLU A 25 4.56 -5.91 -10.77
CA GLU A 25 3.41 -5.48 -11.57
C GLU A 25 2.20 -5.12 -10.70
N LEU A 26 1.95 -5.93 -9.65
CA LEU A 26 0.81 -5.67 -8.77
C LEU A 26 1.05 -4.44 -7.88
N ILE A 27 2.29 -4.21 -7.43
CA ILE A 27 2.67 -3.04 -6.64
C ILE A 27 2.53 -1.78 -7.50
N GLU A 28 3.03 -1.79 -8.73
CA GLU A 28 2.90 -0.69 -9.69
C GLU A 28 1.44 -0.35 -9.97
N ILE A 29 0.57 -1.36 -10.14
CA ILE A 29 -0.87 -1.16 -10.29
C ILE A 29 -1.44 -0.44 -9.06
N TYR A 30 -1.10 -0.85 -7.84
CA TYR A 30 -1.58 -0.17 -6.63
C TYR A 30 -1.06 1.26 -6.52
N LEU A 31 0.20 1.51 -6.85
CA LEU A 31 0.79 2.86 -6.84
C LEU A 31 0.14 3.78 -7.87
N SER A 32 -0.33 3.25 -9.00
CA SER A 32 -1.01 4.03 -10.05
C SER A 32 -2.42 4.52 -9.64
N ILE A 33 -3.02 3.92 -8.61
CA ILE A 33 -4.36 4.25 -8.14
C ILE A 33 -4.26 5.17 -6.92
N GLN A 34 -4.84 6.36 -7.01
CA GLN A 34 -4.90 7.27 -5.87
C GLN A 34 -5.81 6.75 -4.76
N GLY A 35 -5.30 6.73 -3.53
CA GLY A 35 -6.08 6.51 -2.32
C GLY A 35 -5.30 5.82 -1.20
N ARG A 36 -5.69 6.13 0.05
CA ARG A 36 -5.05 5.57 1.24
C ARG A 36 -5.05 4.04 1.27
N TRP A 37 -6.14 3.41 0.83
CA TRP A 37 -6.23 1.95 0.81
C TRP A 37 -5.25 1.32 -0.20
N THR A 38 -5.11 1.89 -1.39
CA THR A 38 -4.19 1.38 -2.41
C THR A 38 -2.74 1.64 -2.04
N ALA A 39 -2.44 2.79 -1.43
CA ALA A 39 -1.12 3.10 -0.86
C ALA A 39 -0.67 2.03 0.16
N ILE A 40 -1.54 1.71 1.13
CA ILE A 40 -1.27 0.66 2.13
C ILE A 40 -1.10 -0.70 1.45
N LYS A 41 -1.90 -1.03 0.42
CA LYS A 41 -1.79 -2.30 -0.29
C LYS A 41 -0.51 -2.45 -1.11
N ALA A 42 -0.02 -1.39 -1.74
CA ALA A 42 1.28 -1.40 -2.40
C ALA A 42 2.39 -1.76 -1.40
N PHE A 43 2.39 -1.08 -0.24
CA PHE A 43 3.36 -1.30 0.82
C PHE A 43 3.29 -2.71 1.42
N GLU A 44 2.09 -3.18 1.79
CA GLU A 44 1.89 -4.54 2.32
C GLU A 44 2.39 -5.58 1.32
N MET A 45 2.05 -5.45 0.04
CA MET A 45 2.51 -6.38 -0.98
C MET A 45 4.03 -6.41 -1.10
N PHE A 46 4.69 -5.25 -1.10
CA PHE A 46 6.14 -5.18 -1.11
C PHE A 46 6.73 -5.91 0.12
N ALA A 47 6.19 -5.68 1.31
CA ALA A 47 6.67 -6.29 2.55
C ALA A 47 6.51 -7.83 2.57
N TYR A 48 5.48 -8.36 1.91
CA TYR A 48 5.23 -9.80 1.80
C TYR A 48 6.09 -10.53 0.75
N THR A 49 6.90 -9.81 -0.04
CA THR A 49 7.81 -10.42 -1.02
C THR A 49 9.04 -11.09 -0.37
N SER A 50 9.76 -11.89 -1.17
CA SER A 50 10.99 -12.53 -0.71
C SER A 50 12.05 -11.51 -0.30
N PHE A 51 13.00 -11.92 0.53
CA PHE A 51 14.14 -11.07 0.88
C PHE A 51 14.93 -10.61 -0.35
N SER A 52 15.20 -11.53 -1.29
CA SER A 52 15.91 -11.22 -2.54
C SER A 52 15.21 -10.19 -3.40
N PHE A 53 13.88 -10.24 -3.46
CA PHE A 53 13.09 -9.23 -4.17
C PHE A 53 13.29 -7.85 -3.55
N ARG A 54 13.18 -7.76 -2.22
CA ARG A 54 13.30 -6.48 -1.49
C ARG A 54 14.68 -5.85 -1.64
N GLU A 55 15.73 -6.66 -1.61
CA GLU A 55 17.11 -6.18 -1.83
C GLU A 55 17.33 -5.64 -3.24
N ASN A 56 16.73 -6.28 -4.25
CA ASN A 56 16.89 -5.87 -5.64
C ASN A 56 15.96 -4.71 -6.06
N ASN A 57 14.91 -4.42 -5.29
CA ASN A 57 13.87 -3.45 -5.63
C ASN A 57 13.76 -2.30 -4.61
N ARG A 58 14.89 -1.79 -4.11
CA ARG A 58 14.90 -0.70 -3.10
C ARG A 58 14.22 0.58 -3.56
N SER A 59 14.32 0.95 -4.84
CA SER A 59 13.63 2.11 -5.39
C SER A 59 12.11 1.99 -5.29
N LEU A 60 11.58 0.79 -5.53
CA LEU A 60 10.14 0.52 -5.43
C LEU A 60 9.67 0.55 -3.96
N LEU A 61 10.52 0.16 -3.00
CA LEU A 61 10.24 0.33 -1.57
C LEU A 61 10.13 1.81 -1.18
N GLU A 62 11.07 2.63 -1.65
CA GLU A 62 11.05 4.08 -1.40
C GLU A 62 9.79 4.72 -1.99
N GLU A 63 9.36 4.29 -3.17
CA GLU A 63 8.13 4.75 -3.80
C GLU A 63 6.89 4.35 -2.99
N CYS A 64 6.83 3.11 -2.49
CA CYS A 64 5.75 2.66 -1.61
C CYS A 64 5.66 3.50 -0.34
N TRP A 65 6.81 3.76 0.32
CA TRP A 65 6.85 4.60 1.52
C TRP A 65 6.42 6.03 1.25
N ARG A 66 6.91 6.63 0.15
CA ARG A 66 6.52 7.99 -0.25
C ARG A 66 5.02 8.06 -0.50
N ASN A 67 4.47 7.10 -1.24
CA ASN A 67 3.05 7.04 -1.55
C ASN A 67 2.20 6.96 -0.28
N VAL A 68 2.59 6.15 0.72
CA VAL A 68 1.89 6.07 2.02
C VAL A 68 2.00 7.40 2.79
N ALA A 69 3.19 7.98 2.85
CA ALA A 69 3.41 9.26 3.54
C ALA A 69 2.58 10.39 2.92
N ASP A 70 2.44 10.43 1.59
CA ASP A 70 1.65 11.44 0.89
C ASP A 70 0.13 11.35 1.20
N GLN A 71 -0.34 10.26 1.80
CA GLN A 71 -1.75 10.09 2.22
C GLN A 71 -2.04 10.61 3.63
N ASP A 72 -1.01 10.92 4.41
CA ASP A 72 -1.18 11.45 5.77
C ASP A 72 -1.33 12.97 5.76
N ASP A 73 -2.23 13.47 6.59
CA ASP A 73 -2.45 14.91 6.79
C ASP A 73 -1.44 15.43 7.82
N TRP A 74 -0.20 15.62 7.34
CA TRP A 74 0.94 16.03 8.17
C TRP A 74 0.69 17.36 8.89
N ASP A 75 -0.01 18.29 8.25
CA ASP A 75 -0.35 19.59 8.83
C ASP A 75 -1.28 19.41 10.03
N ARG A 76 -2.32 18.57 9.89
CA ARG A 76 -3.21 18.26 11.01
C ARG A 76 -2.49 17.53 12.14
N LEU A 77 -1.59 16.60 11.83
CA LEU A 77 -0.78 15.90 12.83
C LEU A 77 0.14 16.87 13.59
N HIS A 78 0.75 17.81 12.88
CA HIS A 78 1.61 18.84 13.47
C HIS A 78 0.81 19.77 14.39
N GLN A 79 -0.36 20.24 13.95
CA GLN A 79 -1.24 21.09 14.76
C GLN A 79 -1.72 20.37 16.04
N ALA A 80 -2.08 19.09 15.93
CA ALA A 80 -2.47 18.30 17.09
C ALA A 80 -1.33 18.22 18.12
N SER A 81 -0.11 17.93 17.65
CA SER A 81 1.08 17.86 18.52
C SER A 81 1.42 19.21 19.18
N ALA A 82 1.21 20.34 18.50
CA ALA A 82 1.53 21.66 19.05
C ALA A 82 0.52 22.13 20.11
N ASN A 83 -0.73 21.67 20.03
CA ASN A 83 -1.78 22.02 20.99
C ASN A 83 -1.76 21.17 22.27
N GLU A 84 -1.06 20.05 22.25
CA GLU A 84 -0.87 19.16 23.42
C GLU A 84 0.44 19.44 24.19
N GLY A 85 1.17 20.51 23.82
CA GLY A 85 2.43 20.96 24.44
C GLY A 85 2.26 21.86 25.65
#